data_AF-A0A829YIU4-F1
#
_entry.id   AF-A0A829YIU4-F1
#
_cell.length_a   1.000
_cell.length_b   1.000
_cell.length_c   1.000
_cell.angle_alpha   90.00
_cell.angle_beta   90.00
_cell.angle_gamma   90.00
#
_symmetry.space_group_name_H-M   'P 1'
#
loop_
_entity.id
_entity.type
_entity.pdbx_description
1 polymer ?
#
loop_
_entity_poly.entity_id
_entity_poly.type
_entity_poly.pdbx_seq_one_letter_code
_entity_poly.pdbx_strand_id
1 'polypeptide(L)'
;MDLAINRLSTDAQEVAAVTDCLTKWYAANDSVRHLWAVHERGSLIAVYITLEPTSDGDDALPVWFAKGHQWADELCVLTRCEVQLQLLGSNYEQPDIAAETTIVELSWRDPWISE
;
A
#
# COMPACT_ATOMS: atom_id res chain seq x y z
N MET A 1 -41.53 1.54 2.17
CA MET A 1 -40.73 1.28 0.95
C MET A 1 -39.31 1.60 1.38
N ASP A 2 -38.74 0.65 2.12
CA ASP A 2 -37.57 0.86 2.95
C ASP A 2 -36.34 0.47 2.16
N LEU A 3 -35.66 1.46 1.58
CA LEU A 3 -34.27 1.30 1.18
C LEU A 3 -33.42 1.33 2.45
N ALA A 4 -33.40 0.20 3.18
CA ALA A 4 -32.30 -0.10 4.07
C ALA A 4 -31.08 -0.35 3.18
N ILE A 5 -30.39 0.74 2.81
CA ILE A 5 -29.12 0.69 2.13
C ILE A 5 -28.15 0.05 3.12
N ASN A 6 -27.92 -1.24 2.94
CA ASN A 6 -26.92 -2.04 3.63
C ASN A 6 -25.49 -1.63 3.18
N ARG A 7 -25.17 -0.33 3.28
CA ARG A 7 -23.87 0.25 2.87
C ARG A 7 -22.74 -0.05 3.85
N LEU A 8 -23.06 -0.61 5.02
CA LEU A 8 -22.09 -0.95 6.06
C LEU A 8 -21.50 -2.36 5.90
N SER A 9 -22.03 -3.19 5.00
CA SER A 9 -21.64 -4.60 4.88
C SER A 9 -20.73 -4.90 3.68
N THR A 10 -20.56 -3.96 2.76
CA THR A 10 -19.66 -4.10 1.60
C THR A 10 -18.20 -3.80 1.97
N ASP A 11 -17.98 -3.04 3.04
CA ASP A 11 -16.68 -2.44 3.38
C ASP A 11 -15.68 -3.44 4.01
N ALA A 12 -16.07 -4.15 5.07
CA ALA A 12 -15.12 -4.96 5.84
C ALA A 12 -14.60 -6.20 5.10
N GLN A 13 -15.45 -6.84 4.27
CA GLN A 13 -15.04 -8.02 3.50
C GLN A 13 -14.18 -7.64 2.29
N GLU A 14 -14.47 -6.50 1.68
CA GLU A 14 -13.65 -5.94 0.59
C GLU A 14 -12.29 -5.49 1.13
N VAL A 15 -12.27 -4.75 2.25
CA VAL A 15 -11.04 -4.39 2.96
C VAL A 15 -10.23 -5.63 3.35
N ALA A 16 -10.86 -6.67 3.91
CA ALA A 16 -10.15 -7.91 4.25
C ALA A 16 -9.55 -8.61 3.02
N ALA A 17 -10.28 -8.64 1.90
CA ALA A 17 -9.78 -9.23 0.66
C ALA A 17 -8.61 -8.42 0.07
N VAL A 18 -8.70 -7.09 0.10
CA VAL A 18 -7.63 -6.18 -0.32
C VAL A 18 -6.41 -6.34 0.59
N THR A 19 -6.60 -6.36 1.90
CA THR A 19 -5.55 -6.63 2.88
C THR A 19 -4.84 -7.93 2.58
N ASP A 20 -5.56 -9.03 2.36
CA ASP A 20 -4.97 -10.33 1.98
C ASP A 20 -4.14 -10.25 0.68
N CYS A 21 -4.62 -9.53 -0.33
CA CYS A 21 -3.90 -9.32 -1.59
C CYS A 21 -2.61 -8.54 -1.36
N LEU A 22 -2.68 -7.43 -0.62
CA LEU A 22 -1.53 -6.58 -0.30
C LEU A 22 -0.48 -7.31 0.55
N THR A 23 -0.93 -8.08 1.54
CA THR A 23 -0.07 -8.92 2.39
C THR A 23 0.69 -9.96 1.55
N LYS A 24 0.01 -10.65 0.63
CA LYS A 24 0.66 -11.63 -0.26
C LYS A 24 1.63 -10.97 -1.23
N TRP A 25 1.26 -9.83 -1.80
CA TRP A 25 2.12 -9.08 -2.71
C TRP A 25 3.37 -8.57 -2.00
N TYR A 26 3.23 -8.01 -0.79
CA TYR A 26 4.36 -7.56 0.04
C TYR A 26 5.27 -8.73 0.45
N ALA A 27 4.69 -9.90 0.76
CA ALA A 27 5.47 -11.11 1.02
C ALA A 27 6.29 -11.56 -0.20
N ALA A 28 5.78 -11.35 -1.42
CA ALA A 28 6.46 -11.73 -2.67
C ALA A 28 7.48 -10.69 -3.20
N ASN A 29 7.44 -9.45 -2.71
CA ASN A 29 8.31 -8.37 -3.17
C ASN A 29 9.33 -7.97 -2.10
N ASP A 30 10.44 -8.72 -2.03
CA ASP A 30 11.50 -8.52 -1.03
C ASP A 30 12.18 -7.14 -1.09
N SER A 31 12.06 -6.43 -2.21
CA SER A 31 12.59 -5.06 -2.34
C SER A 31 11.81 -4.03 -1.53
N VAL A 32 10.59 -4.34 -1.07
CA VAL A 32 9.73 -3.44 -0.31
C VAL A 32 9.94 -3.66 1.19
N ARG A 33 10.29 -2.61 1.92
CA ARG A 33 10.52 -2.64 3.37
C ARG A 33 9.28 -2.32 4.17
N HIS A 34 8.56 -1.29 3.76
CA HIS A 34 7.32 -0.86 4.39
C HIS A 34 6.26 -0.73 3.30
N LEU A 35 5.04 -1.17 3.58
CA LEU A 35 3.84 -0.89 2.79
C LEU A 35 2.75 -0.34 3.69
N TRP A 36 2.21 0.82 3.34
CA TRP A 36 1.06 1.43 3.99
C TRP A 36 0.00 1.69 2.94
N ALA A 37 -1.20 1.13 3.13
CA ALA A 37 -2.31 1.29 2.21
C ALA A 37 -3.51 1.89 2.93
N VAL A 38 -4.13 2.84 2.25
CA VAL A 38 -5.22 3.66 2.76
C VAL A 38 -6.30 3.82 1.69
N HIS A 39 -7.55 3.91 2.14
CA HIS A 39 -8.65 4.30 1.26
C HIS A 39 -8.63 5.81 1.04
N GLU A 40 -8.40 6.22 -0.21
CA GLU A 40 -8.63 7.60 -0.64
C GLU A 40 -10.11 7.77 -1.05
N ARG A 41 -10.49 9.00 -1.39
CA ARG A 41 -11.83 9.37 -1.86
C ARG A 41 -12.35 8.40 -2.93
N GLY A 42 -13.42 7.67 -2.60
CA GLY A 42 -14.09 6.76 -3.53
C GLY A 42 -13.57 5.34 -3.43
N SER A 43 -13.20 4.74 -4.58
CA SER A 43 -12.67 3.37 -4.68
C SER A 43 -11.16 3.34 -4.97
N LEU A 44 -10.50 4.48 -4.79
CA LEU A 44 -9.07 4.65 -5.00
C LEU A 44 -8.32 4.22 -3.74
N ILE A 45 -7.27 3.41 -3.93
CA ILE A 45 -6.37 2.99 -2.87
C ILE A 45 -5.02 3.68 -3.10
N ALA A 46 -4.58 4.50 -2.16
CA ALA A 46 -3.21 4.98 -2.15
C ALA A 46 -2.34 3.96 -1.42
N VAL A 47 -1.26 3.51 -2.07
CA VAL A 47 -0.29 2.57 -1.51
C VAL A 47 1.05 3.28 -1.45
N TYR A 48 1.55 3.45 -0.24
CA TYR A 48 2.83 4.04 0.07
C TYR A 48 3.83 2.95 0.38
N ILE A 49 5.00 2.99 -0.25
CA ILE A 49 6.05 2.01 0.01
C ILE A 49 7.39 2.68 0.33
N THR A 50 8.20 1.99 1.13
CA THR A 50 9.65 2.21 1.19
C THR A 50 10.38 0.99 0.65
N LEU A 51 11.60 1.19 0.16
CA LEU A 51 12.39 0.14 -0.46
C LEU A 51 13.67 -0.12 0.31
N GLU A 52 14.25 -1.29 0.07
CA GLU A 52 15.61 -1.61 0.50
C GLU A 52 16.60 -0.61 -0.15
N PRO A 53 17.44 0.09 0.65
CA PRO A 53 18.51 0.93 0.13
C PRO A 53 19.50 0.04 -0.61
N THR A 54 20.11 0.57 -1.66
CA THR A 54 21.09 -0.19 -2.43
C THR A 54 22.41 -0.29 -1.65
N SER A 55 23.21 -1.32 -1.92
CA SER A 55 24.49 -1.51 -1.22
C SER A 55 25.51 -0.38 -1.45
N ASP A 56 25.26 0.49 -2.44
CA ASP A 56 26.09 1.66 -2.80
C ASP A 56 25.57 2.98 -2.20
N GLY A 57 24.44 2.96 -1.49
CA GLY A 57 23.86 4.15 -0.84
C GLY A 57 22.35 4.04 -0.58
N ASP A 58 21.77 5.06 0.07
CA ASP A 58 20.33 5.19 0.33
C ASP A 58 19.47 5.36 -0.95
N ASP A 59 20.04 5.08 -2.13
CA ASP A 59 19.39 5.30 -3.41
C ASP A 59 18.51 4.10 -3.78
N ALA A 60 17.26 4.16 -3.33
CA ALA A 60 16.17 3.27 -3.72
C ALA A 60 15.57 3.62 -5.10
N LEU A 61 15.94 4.75 -5.69
CA LEU A 61 15.32 5.28 -6.90
C LEU A 61 15.50 4.37 -8.13
N PRO A 62 16.63 3.67 -8.36
CA PRO A 62 16.77 2.78 -9.50
C PRO A 62 15.74 1.65 -9.51
N VAL A 63 15.45 1.06 -8.34
CA VAL A 63 14.44 0.00 -8.21
C VAL A 63 13.04 0.57 -8.46
N TRP A 64 12.75 1.74 -7.88
CA TRP A 64 11.48 2.42 -8.08
C TRP A 64 11.22 2.77 -9.54
N PHE A 65 12.19 3.36 -10.25
CA PHE A 65 12.05 3.69 -11.66
C PHE A 65 11.89 2.45 -12.55
N ALA A 66 12.51 1.33 -12.18
CA ALA A 66 12.39 0.10 -12.94
C ALA A 66 11.06 -0.64 -12.71
N LYS A 67 10.52 -0.62 -11.49
CA LYS A 67 9.41 -1.50 -11.08
C LYS A 67 8.13 -0.77 -10.69
N GLY A 68 8.18 0.51 -10.34
CA GLY A 68 7.05 1.24 -9.74
C GLY A 68 5.77 1.19 -10.59
N HIS A 69 5.90 1.35 -11.91
CA HIS A 69 4.75 1.26 -12.81
C HIS A 69 4.18 -0.16 -12.88
N GLN A 70 5.03 -1.18 -13.05
CA GLN A 70 4.63 -2.58 -13.05
C GLN A 70 3.93 -2.97 -11.74
N TRP A 71 4.47 -2.52 -10.60
CA TRP A 71 3.90 -2.78 -9.29
C TRP A 71 2.53 -2.13 -9.11
N ALA A 72 2.34 -0.90 -9.59
CA ALA A 72 1.03 -0.26 -9.57
C ALA A 72 -0.01 -1.06 -10.38
N ASP A 73 0.37 -1.52 -11.57
CA ASP A 73 -0.50 -2.35 -12.43
C ASP A 73 -0.83 -3.70 -11.79
N GLU A 74 0.17 -4.37 -11.22
CA GLU A 74 -0.01 -5.63 -10.47
C GLU A 74 -0.99 -5.45 -9.32
N LEU A 75 -0.81 -4.39 -8.52
CA LEU A 75 -1.68 -4.08 -7.40
C LEU A 75 -3.10 -3.77 -7.86
N CYS A 76 -3.29 -3.00 -8.94
CA CYS A 76 -4.60 -2.74 -9.53
C CYS A 76 -5.31 -4.05 -9.92
N VAL A 77 -4.58 -4.98 -10.56
CA VAL A 77 -5.13 -6.28 -10.98
C VAL A 77 -5.48 -7.16 -9.77
N LEU A 78 -4.63 -7.17 -8.74
CA LEU A 78 -4.81 -8.00 -7.54
C LEU A 78 -5.96 -7.51 -6.65
N THR A 79 -6.07 -6.20 -6.45
CA THR A 79 -7.12 -5.61 -5.60
C THR A 79 -8.42 -5.39 -6.35
N ARG A 80 -8.37 -5.31 -7.69
CA ARG A 80 -9.49 -4.88 -8.56
C ARG A 80 -9.96 -3.46 -8.26
N CYS A 81 -9.10 -2.66 -7.66
CA CYS A 81 -9.30 -1.26 -7.36
C CYS A 81 -8.32 -0.41 -8.17
N GLU A 82 -8.62 0.87 -8.31
CA GLU A 82 -7.60 1.82 -8.78
C GLU A 82 -6.55 1.96 -7.68
N VAL A 83 -5.27 1.78 -8.02
CA VAL A 83 -4.16 1.88 -7.06
C VAL A 83 -3.21 2.99 -7.51
N GLN A 84 -2.98 3.95 -6.61
CA GLN A 84 -1.90 4.91 -6.75
C GLN A 84 -0.73 4.49 -5.87
N LEU A 85 0.33 3.98 -6.50
CA LEU A 85 1.55 3.60 -5.81
C LEU A 85 2.49 4.80 -5.70
N GLN A 86 2.98 5.07 -4.49
CA GLN A 86 3.89 6.17 -4.19
C GLN A 86 5.09 5.67 -3.39
N LEU A 87 6.29 6.12 -3.77
CA LEU A 87 7.50 5.89 -3.00
C LEU A 87 7.61 6.96 -1.91
N LEU A 88 7.68 6.54 -0.65
CA LEU A 88 8.05 7.43 0.45
C LEU A 88 9.57 7.59 0.50
N GLY A 89 10.02 8.82 0.73
CA GLY A 89 11.44 9.11 0.96
C GLY A 89 11.96 8.46 2.24
N SER A 90 13.28 8.43 2.41
CA SER A 90 13.94 7.78 3.55
C SER A 90 13.62 8.38 4.92
N ASN A 91 12.93 9.52 4.97
CA ASN A 91 12.45 10.15 6.20
C ASN A 91 11.03 9.73 6.62
N TYR A 92 10.36 8.81 5.90
CA TYR A 92 9.04 8.28 6.25
C TYR A 92 8.04 9.38 6.65
N GLU A 93 8.02 10.50 5.93
CA GLU A 93 6.97 11.49 6.16
C GLU A 93 5.65 10.90 5.67
N GLN A 94 4.88 10.33 6.59
CA GLN A 94 3.50 9.96 6.35
C GLN A 94 2.80 11.23 5.85
N PRO A 95 2.28 11.24 4.61
CA PRO A 95 1.53 12.39 4.13
C PRO A 95 0.41 12.73 5.12
N ASP A 96 0.16 14.03 5.30
CA ASP A 96 -0.96 14.53 6.09
C ASP A 96 -2.25 14.29 5.29
N ILE A 97 -2.73 13.04 5.32
CA ILE A 97 -3.93 12.66 4.60
C ILE A 97 -5.13 12.84 5.52
N ALA A 98 -5.88 13.91 5.26
CA ALA A 98 -7.05 14.28 6.02
C ALA A 98 -8.18 13.24 5.84
N ALA A 99 -8.24 12.30 6.79
CA ALA A 99 -9.30 11.31 6.99
C ALA A 99 -9.36 10.14 6.00
N GLU A 100 -8.30 9.34 5.96
CA GLU A 100 -8.31 8.04 5.28
C GLU A 100 -8.34 6.88 6.27
N THR A 101 -9.12 5.85 5.95
CA THR A 101 -9.16 4.61 6.73
C THR A 101 -8.00 3.73 6.27
N THR A 102 -7.05 3.48 7.16
CA THR A 102 -5.97 2.51 6.92
C THR A 102 -6.57 1.14 6.60
N ILE A 103 -6.18 0.60 5.45
CA ILE A 103 -6.50 -0.76 5.01
C ILE A 103 -5.53 -1.73 5.68
N VAL A 104 -4.23 -1.46 5.52
CA VAL A 104 -3.16 -2.26 6.10
C VAL A 104 -1.87 -1.45 6.19
N GLU A 105 -1.07 -1.74 7.21
CA GLU A 105 0.31 -1.27 7.36
C GLU A 105 1.19 -2.48 7.64
N LEU A 106 2.22 -2.69 6.82
CA LEU A 106 3.10 -3.87 6.82
C LEU A 106 4.55 -3.43 6.81
N SER A 107 5.32 -3.90 7.79
CA SER A 107 6.67 -3.41 8.01
C SER A 107 7.60 -4.43 8.69
N TRP A 108 7.28 -5.72 8.62
CA TRP A 108 8.09 -6.78 9.24
C TRP A 108 9.48 -6.97 8.61
N ARG A 109 9.77 -6.28 7.49
CA ARG A 109 11.11 -6.22 6.87
C ARG A 109 11.86 -4.93 7.22
N ASP A 110 11.23 -4.02 7.95
CA ASP A 110 11.83 -2.74 8.33
C ASP A 110 12.72 -2.93 9.57
N PRO A 111 14.05 -2.83 9.43
CA PRO A 111 14.98 -3.03 10.55
C PRO A 111 14.91 -1.92 11.60
N TRP A 112 14.21 -0.82 11.31
CA TRP A 112 14.07 0.33 12.22
C TRP A 112 12.86 0.23 13.14
N ILE A 113 11.96 -0.72 12.90
CA ILE A 113 10.87 -1.05 13.82
C ILE A 113 11.42 -2.06 14.82
N SER A 114 12.09 -1.56 15.85
CA SER A 114 12.31 -2.33 17.07
C SER A 114 11.01 -2.30 17.88
N GLU A 115 10.47 -3.48 18.20
CA GLU A 115 9.40 -3.67 19.20
C GLU A 115 9.74 -3.05 20.57
#